data_AF-A0A7M3X005-F1
#
_entry.id   AF-A0A7M3X005-F1
#
_cell.length_a   1.000
_cell.length_b   1.000
_cell.length_c   1.000
_cell.angle_alpha   90.00
_cell.angle_beta   90.00
_cell.angle_gamma   90.00
#
_symmetry.space_group_name_H-M   'P 1'
#
loop_
_entity.id
_entity.type
_entity.pdbx_description
1 polymer ?
#
loop_
_entity_poly.entity_id
_entity_poly.type
_entity_poly.pdbx_seq_one_letter_code
_entity_poly.pdbx_strand_id
1 'polypeptide(L)'
;KRVGGKGDFTINKRYKQDGRYYVGESGGLQDFMWGFGMRMAVWSGVLAANDLLGKGDYEADVRQQLMPYVRTSVANRWLMNRVGDRTFKRMCNAWMKDQRKRDDGLIWIGKLFRPTWYKGLLYRIVNPFMLKNDAKAMGRGVRRMPFRKALKRDVWEQSEAAKSVGAQWDAARRKGGETSFANDTETSKDEQSEHAISS
;
A
#
# COMPACT_ATOMS: atom_id res chain seq x y z
N LYS A 1 -15.67 -1.14 18.22
CA LYS A 1 -14.41 -0.36 18.08
C LYS A 1 -14.15 -0.25 16.58
N ARG A 2 -13.98 0.94 15.96
CA ARG A 2 -13.68 1.00 14.51
C ARG A 2 -12.32 0.36 14.25
N VAL A 3 -12.34 -0.82 13.63
CA VAL A 3 -11.18 -1.58 13.16
C VAL A 3 -10.78 -1.01 11.81
N GLY A 4 -9.87 -0.04 11.82
CA GLY A 4 -9.37 0.57 10.59
C GLY A 4 -8.19 1.46 10.91
N GLY A 5 -7.00 1.08 10.46
CA GLY A 5 -5.77 1.85 10.62
C GLY A 5 -5.86 3.24 9.98
N LYS A 6 -5.04 4.16 10.50
CA LYS A 6 -4.78 5.46 9.88
C LYS A 6 -3.98 5.22 8.60
N GLY A 7 -4.51 5.64 7.46
CA GLY A 7 -3.79 5.63 6.18
C GLY A 7 -4.01 6.98 5.51
N ASP A 8 -2.92 7.62 5.08
CA ASP A 8 -3.01 8.75 4.15
C ASP A 8 -3.26 8.18 2.76
N PHE A 9 -4.20 8.77 2.04
CA PHE A 9 -4.55 8.28 0.73
C PHE A 9 -4.78 9.40 -0.23
N THR A 10 -4.18 9.24 -1.40
CA THR A 10 -4.06 10.28 -2.40
C THR A 10 -4.49 9.69 -3.74
N ILE A 11 -5.31 10.39 -4.52
CA ILE A 11 -5.59 10.04 -5.91
C ILE A 11 -5.19 11.21 -6.79
N ASN A 12 -4.20 10.98 -7.65
CA ASN A 12 -3.70 11.98 -8.58
C ASN A 12 -4.60 12.06 -9.83
N LYS A 13 -4.81 13.27 -10.37
CA LYS A 13 -5.55 13.44 -11.64
C LYS A 13 -4.65 13.15 -12.85
N ARG A 14 -3.37 13.47 -12.74
CA ARG A 14 -2.31 13.19 -13.73
C ARG A 14 -1.29 12.23 -13.13
N TYR A 15 -0.92 11.21 -13.91
CA TYR A 15 0.08 10.20 -13.51
C TYR A 15 1.45 10.44 -14.16
N LYS A 16 1.50 11.34 -15.15
CA LYS A 16 2.70 11.87 -15.79
C LYS A 16 2.68 13.40 -15.69
N GLN A 17 3.75 14.02 -15.22
CA GLN A 17 3.89 15.47 -15.19
C GLN A 17 5.35 15.87 -15.34
N ASP A 18 5.64 16.81 -16.24
CA ASP A 18 6.98 17.38 -16.46
C ASP A 18 8.08 16.31 -16.63
N GLY A 19 7.78 15.25 -17.39
CA GLY A 19 8.69 14.11 -17.62
C GLY A 19 8.83 13.14 -16.45
N ARG A 20 8.11 13.34 -15.34
CA ARG A 20 8.14 12.47 -14.15
C ARG A 20 6.98 11.48 -14.16
N TYR A 21 7.31 10.23 -13.85
CA TYR A 21 6.35 9.13 -13.72
C TYR A 21 6.00 8.91 -12.25
N TYR A 22 4.71 8.97 -11.93
CA TYR A 22 4.23 8.70 -10.57
C TYR A 22 3.76 7.25 -10.45
N VAL A 23 4.57 6.42 -9.79
CA VAL A 23 4.36 4.98 -9.63
C VAL A 23 4.05 4.63 -8.17
N GLY A 24 3.29 3.55 -7.95
CA GLY A 24 2.92 3.06 -6.62
C GLY A 24 2.21 4.08 -5.74
N GLU A 25 2.59 4.14 -4.46
CA GLU A 25 1.99 5.04 -3.47
C GLU A 25 2.15 6.53 -3.86
N SER A 26 3.26 6.90 -4.52
CA SER A 26 3.46 8.28 -5.02
C SER A 26 2.42 8.68 -6.08
N GLY A 27 1.92 7.70 -6.84
CA GLY A 27 0.82 7.84 -7.78
C GLY A 27 -0.57 7.75 -7.13
N GLY A 28 -0.65 7.39 -5.85
CA GLY A 28 -1.93 7.04 -5.22
C GLY A 28 -2.46 5.67 -5.63
N LEU A 29 -1.59 4.83 -6.20
CA LEU A 29 -1.90 3.49 -6.68
C LEU A 29 -1.65 2.51 -5.54
N GLN A 30 -2.51 2.54 -4.53
CA GLN A 30 -2.47 1.65 -3.36
C GLN A 30 -3.85 1.07 -3.09
N ASP A 31 -3.91 -0.10 -2.43
CA ASP A 31 -5.17 -0.60 -1.88
C ASP A 31 -5.56 0.18 -0.60
N PHE A 32 -6.71 0.85 -0.67
CA PHE A 32 -7.26 1.65 0.43
C PHE A 32 -7.80 0.78 1.58
N MET A 33 -8.07 -0.50 1.37
CA MET A 33 -8.68 -1.35 2.39
C MET A 33 -7.65 -1.88 3.39
N TRP A 34 -6.48 -2.32 2.92
CA TRP A 34 -5.43 -2.95 3.76
C TRP A 34 -4.05 -2.32 3.62
N GLY A 35 -3.87 -1.32 2.76
CA GLY A 35 -2.56 -0.67 2.55
C GLY A 35 -1.61 -1.47 1.67
N PHE A 36 -2.04 -2.59 1.07
CA PHE A 36 -1.20 -3.37 0.15
C PHE A 36 -1.01 -2.63 -1.19
N GLY A 37 0.04 -1.83 -1.27
CA GLY A 37 0.42 -1.08 -2.47
C GLY A 37 1.45 -1.77 -3.36
N MET A 38 2.13 -2.82 -2.87
CA MET A 38 3.30 -3.41 -3.54
C MET A 38 2.97 -3.92 -4.95
N ARG A 39 1.87 -4.67 -5.13
CA ARG A 39 1.46 -5.16 -6.45
C ARG A 39 1.19 -4.01 -7.43
N MET A 40 0.54 -2.96 -6.94
CA MET A 40 0.22 -1.78 -7.76
C MET A 40 1.47 -0.97 -8.08
N ALA A 41 2.44 -0.90 -7.17
CA ALA A 41 3.74 -0.30 -7.40
C ALA A 41 4.50 -1.03 -8.52
N VAL A 42 4.64 -2.36 -8.42
CA VAL A 42 5.29 -3.18 -9.45
C VAL A 42 4.57 -3.04 -10.80
N TRP A 43 3.24 -3.16 -10.82
CA TRP A 43 2.48 -3.04 -12.06
C TRP A 43 2.60 -1.66 -12.70
N SER A 44 2.49 -0.60 -11.91
CA SER A 44 2.71 0.77 -12.41
C SER A 44 4.16 1.00 -12.87
N GLY A 45 5.15 0.38 -12.24
CA GLY A 45 6.54 0.43 -12.69
C GLY A 45 6.74 -0.21 -14.06
N VAL A 46 6.12 -1.37 -14.30
CA VAL A 46 6.15 -2.04 -15.61
C VAL A 46 5.48 -1.19 -16.69
N LEU A 47 4.34 -0.57 -16.38
CA LEU A 47 3.66 0.33 -17.32
C LEU A 47 4.51 1.58 -17.63
N ALA A 48 5.16 2.16 -16.61
CA ALA A 48 6.06 3.30 -16.81
C ALA A 48 7.24 2.91 -17.71
N ALA A 49 7.85 1.73 -17.48
CA ALA A 49 8.91 1.21 -18.33
C ALA A 49 8.47 1.00 -19.78
N ASN A 50 7.24 0.51 -20.01
CA ASN A 50 6.70 0.35 -21.37
C ASN A 50 6.51 1.69 -22.10
N ASP A 51 6.05 2.73 -21.41
CA ASP A 51 5.93 4.09 -21.97
C ASP A 51 7.32 4.68 -22.30
N LEU A 52 8.31 4.48 -21.43
CA LEU A 52 9.70 4.85 -21.68
C LEU A 52 10.29 4.14 -22.91
N LEU A 53 9.88 2.91 -23.19
CA LEU A 53 10.26 2.14 -24.37
C LEU A 53 9.42 2.45 -25.62
N GLY A 54 8.48 3.39 -25.55
CA GLY A 54 7.61 3.78 -26.66
C GLY A 54 6.53 2.77 -27.03
N LYS A 55 6.23 1.80 -26.16
CA LYS A 55 5.28 0.69 -26.41
C LYS A 55 3.86 0.98 -25.95
N GLY A 56 3.58 2.16 -25.38
CA GLY A 56 2.26 2.52 -24.87
C GLY A 56 2.22 3.92 -24.27
N ASP A 57 1.06 4.29 -23.74
CA ASP A 57 0.84 5.53 -22.98
C ASP A 57 0.57 5.18 -21.51
N TYR A 58 1.51 5.55 -20.64
CA TYR A 58 1.43 5.30 -19.20
C TYR A 58 0.13 5.82 -18.58
N GLU A 59 -0.32 7.01 -18.96
CA GLU A 59 -1.50 7.63 -18.34
C GLU A 59 -2.80 6.93 -18.78
N ALA A 60 -2.87 6.49 -20.03
CA ALA A 60 -3.98 5.70 -20.55
C ALA A 60 -4.04 4.32 -19.88
N ASP A 61 -2.91 3.62 -19.83
CA ASP A 61 -2.83 2.26 -19.27
C ASP A 61 -3.16 2.21 -17.78
N VAL A 62 -2.63 3.16 -17.01
CA VAL A 62 -2.95 3.28 -15.57
C VAL A 62 -4.45 3.55 -15.37
N ARG A 63 -5.05 4.38 -16.21
CA ARG A 63 -6.50 4.68 -16.13
C ARG A 63 -7.37 3.50 -16.54
N GLN A 64 -6.94 2.68 -17.48
CA GLN A 64 -7.69 1.53 -17.92
C GLN A 64 -7.54 0.34 -16.97
N GLN A 65 -6.31 0.04 -16.56
CA GLN A 65 -5.98 -1.19 -15.85
C GLN A 65 -6.02 -1.01 -14.32
N LEU A 66 -5.41 0.05 -13.79
CA LEU A 66 -5.20 0.20 -12.34
C LEU A 66 -6.34 0.97 -11.65
N MET A 67 -6.88 2.00 -12.30
CA MET A 67 -7.95 2.84 -11.71
C MET A 67 -9.22 2.08 -11.30
N PRO A 68 -9.70 1.06 -12.01
CA PRO A 68 -10.85 0.27 -11.56
C PRO A 68 -10.62 -0.38 -10.18
N TYR A 69 -9.41 -0.87 -9.90
CA TYR A 69 -9.04 -1.44 -8.61
C TYR A 69 -8.96 -0.37 -7.51
N VAL A 70 -8.36 0.78 -7.81
CA VAL A 70 -8.27 1.90 -6.86
C VAL A 70 -9.66 2.42 -6.49
N ARG A 71 -10.56 2.59 -7.47
CA ARG A 71 -11.95 2.99 -7.22
C ARG A 71 -12.70 1.96 -6.36
N THR A 72 -12.47 0.68 -6.64
CA THR A 72 -13.05 -0.43 -5.89
C THR A 72 -12.59 -0.44 -4.44
N SER A 73 -11.30 -0.19 -4.18
CA SER A 73 -10.76 -0.17 -2.82
C SER A 73 -11.28 1.02 -2.01
N VAL A 74 -11.45 2.21 -2.62
CA VAL A 74 -12.10 3.37 -1.98
C VAL A 74 -13.54 3.04 -1.58
N ALA A 75 -14.31 2.45 -2.50
CA ALA A 75 -15.70 2.07 -2.25
C ALA A 75 -15.80 1.00 -1.14
N ASN A 76 -14.92 0.00 -1.18
CA ASN A 76 -14.83 -1.02 -0.13
C ASN A 76 -14.42 -0.42 1.22
N ARG A 77 -13.47 0.52 1.27
CA ARG A 77 -13.05 1.20 2.50
C ARG A 77 -14.21 1.99 3.12
N TRP A 78 -15.00 2.69 2.31
CA TRP A 78 -16.19 3.38 2.82
C TRP A 78 -17.21 2.41 3.38
N LEU A 79 -17.48 1.33 2.64
CA LEU A 79 -18.40 0.29 3.09
C LEU A 79 -17.92 -0.30 4.41
N MET A 80 -16.66 -0.71 4.53
CA MET A 80 -16.08 -1.25 5.77
C MET A 80 -16.13 -0.24 6.93
N ASN A 81 -15.92 1.05 6.68
CA ASN A 81 -16.06 2.08 7.71
C ASN A 81 -17.51 2.31 8.17
N ARG A 82 -18.50 1.94 7.34
CA ARG A 82 -19.94 2.03 7.65
C ARG A 82 -20.49 0.72 8.22
N VAL A 83 -19.92 -0.41 7.82
CA VAL A 83 -20.21 -1.76 8.30
C VAL A 83 -19.76 -1.84 9.76
N GLY A 84 -20.73 -1.92 10.67
CA GLY A 84 -20.46 -2.11 12.10
C GLY A 84 -20.01 -3.54 12.42
N ASP A 85 -19.62 -3.75 13.68
CA ASP A 85 -19.08 -5.01 14.21
C ASP A 85 -19.97 -6.23 13.89
N ARG A 86 -21.31 -6.06 13.80
CA ARG A 86 -22.27 -7.12 13.45
C ARG A 86 -22.13 -7.62 12.01
N THR A 87 -21.99 -6.71 11.06
CA THR A 87 -21.88 -7.07 9.64
C THR A 87 -20.49 -7.64 9.34
N PHE A 88 -19.46 -7.12 10.02
CA PHE A 88 -18.13 -7.71 9.98
C PHE A 88 -18.13 -9.17 10.49
N LYS A 89 -18.77 -9.45 11.63
CA LYS A 89 -18.95 -10.83 12.13
C LYS A 89 -19.65 -11.73 11.11
N ARG A 90 -20.71 -11.24 10.44
CA ARG A 90 -21.39 -12.00 9.38
C ARG A 90 -20.46 -12.29 8.20
N MET A 91 -19.63 -11.34 7.79
CA MET A 91 -18.63 -11.55 6.74
C MET A 91 -17.58 -12.59 7.14
N CYS A 92 -17.05 -12.53 8.37
CA CYS A 92 -16.12 -13.53 8.88
C CYS A 92 -16.74 -14.93 8.93
N ASN A 93 -18.00 -15.04 9.38
CA ASN A 93 -18.71 -16.32 9.40
C ASN A 93 -18.95 -16.87 7.99
N ALA A 94 -19.30 -16.00 7.04
CA ALA A 94 -19.47 -16.38 5.63
C ALA A 94 -18.13 -16.82 5.00
N TRP A 95 -17.05 -16.10 5.30
CA TRP A 95 -15.70 -16.45 4.86
C TRP A 95 -15.25 -17.81 5.42
N MET A 96 -15.42 -18.03 6.73
CA MET A 96 -15.12 -19.32 7.37
C MET A 96 -15.95 -20.48 6.79
N LYS A 97 -17.21 -20.21 6.42
CA LYS A 97 -18.07 -21.19 5.76
C LYS A 97 -17.61 -21.52 4.35
N ASP A 98 -17.09 -20.55 3.60
CA ASP A 98 -16.53 -20.77 2.26
C ASP A 98 -15.18 -21.50 2.32
N GLN A 99 -14.30 -21.12 3.25
CA GLN A 99 -13.04 -21.82 3.54
C GLN A 99 -13.30 -23.30 3.84
N ARG A 100 -14.26 -23.62 4.72
CA ARG A 100 -14.61 -25.02 5.03
C ARG A 100 -15.13 -25.82 3.85
N LYS A 101 -15.67 -25.16 2.82
CA LYS A 101 -16.25 -25.84 1.65
C LYS A 101 -15.28 -26.00 0.49
N ARG A 102 -14.34 -25.07 0.33
CA ARG A 102 -13.48 -24.98 -0.86
C ARG A 102 -11.99 -25.15 -0.54
N ASP A 103 -11.65 -25.19 0.74
CA ASP A 103 -10.29 -25.21 1.30
C ASP A 103 -9.37 -24.03 0.87
N ASP A 104 -9.88 -23.13 0.02
CA ASP A 104 -9.23 -21.90 -0.40
C ASP A 104 -10.16 -20.69 -0.19
N GLY A 105 -10.03 -20.05 0.96
CA GLY A 105 -10.76 -18.82 1.33
C GLY A 105 -10.17 -17.56 0.71
N LEU A 106 -9.02 -17.63 0.02
CA LEU A 106 -8.51 -16.48 -0.73
C LEU A 106 -9.40 -16.18 -1.93
N ILE A 107 -10.09 -17.18 -2.50
CA ILE A 107 -11.05 -16.96 -3.61
C ILE A 107 -12.20 -16.06 -3.16
N TRP A 108 -12.73 -16.28 -1.95
CA TRP A 108 -13.81 -15.46 -1.40
C TRP A 108 -13.37 -14.01 -1.21
N ILE A 109 -12.20 -13.84 -0.58
CA ILE A 109 -11.60 -12.53 -0.35
C ILE A 109 -11.26 -11.84 -1.68
N GLY A 110 -10.70 -12.57 -2.65
CA GLY A 110 -10.35 -12.06 -3.98
C GLY A 110 -11.55 -11.49 -4.73
N LYS A 111 -12.73 -12.10 -4.60
CA LYS A 111 -13.99 -11.56 -5.16
C LYS A 111 -14.37 -10.20 -4.56
N LEU A 112 -14.04 -9.96 -3.28
CA LEU A 112 -14.27 -8.66 -2.64
C LEU A 112 -13.40 -7.56 -3.25
N PHE A 113 -12.19 -7.89 -3.71
CA PHE A 113 -11.26 -6.93 -4.33
C PHE A 113 -11.44 -6.73 -5.83
N ARG A 114 -12.14 -7.65 -6.50
CA ARG A 114 -12.36 -7.55 -7.95
C ARG A 114 -13.26 -6.35 -8.29
N PRO A 115 -12.89 -5.56 -9.32
CA PRO A 115 -13.73 -4.47 -9.79
C PRO A 115 -15.02 -5.03 -10.38
N THR A 116 -16.14 -4.50 -9.92
CA THR A 116 -17.48 -4.83 -10.43
C THR A 116 -18.21 -3.55 -10.76
N TRP A 117 -19.14 -3.60 -11.71
CA TRP A 117 -19.87 -2.42 -12.19
C TRP A 117 -20.58 -1.66 -11.05
N TYR A 118 -21.19 -2.38 -10.11
CA TYR A 118 -21.90 -1.78 -8.96
C TYR A 118 -20.94 -1.08 -7.98
N LYS A 119 -19.68 -1.54 -7.85
CA LYS A 119 -18.67 -0.84 -7.04
C LYS A 119 -18.20 0.43 -7.74
N GLY A 120 -18.23 0.47 -9.07
CA GLY A 120 -18.05 1.70 -9.84
C GLY A 120 -19.13 2.74 -9.56
N LEU A 121 -20.40 2.31 -9.49
CA LEU A 121 -21.51 3.18 -9.10
C LEU A 121 -21.39 3.65 -7.65
N LEU A 122 -21.08 2.71 -6.73
CA LEU A 122 -20.84 3.03 -5.32
C LEU A 122 -19.72 4.05 -5.15
N TYR A 123 -18.62 3.91 -5.90
CA TYR A 123 -17.53 4.88 -5.91
C TYR A 123 -18.03 6.29 -6.26
N ARG A 124 -18.91 6.44 -7.26
CA ARG A 124 -19.41 7.76 -7.67
C ARG A 124 -20.21 8.44 -6.55
N ILE A 125 -20.95 7.66 -5.77
CA ILE A 125 -21.71 8.14 -4.60
C ILE A 125 -20.76 8.45 -3.43
N VAL A 126 -19.76 7.60 -3.19
CA VAL A 126 -18.85 7.67 -2.03
C VAL A 126 -17.78 8.74 -2.17
N ASN A 127 -17.26 8.93 -3.38
CA ASN A 127 -16.17 9.84 -3.71
C ASN A 127 -16.32 11.26 -3.08
N PRO A 128 -17.47 11.96 -3.20
CA PRO A 128 -17.63 13.28 -2.59
C PRO A 128 -17.61 13.29 -1.04
N PHE A 129 -17.96 12.18 -0.39
CA PHE A 129 -17.95 12.09 1.08
C PHE A 129 -16.59 11.69 1.64
N MET A 130 -15.78 10.95 0.87
CA MET A 130 -14.52 10.39 1.35
C MET A 130 -13.30 11.20 0.94
N LEU A 131 -13.34 11.85 -0.22
CA LEU A 131 -12.17 12.51 -0.81
C LEU A 131 -12.41 14.01 -0.91
N LYS A 132 -11.48 14.79 -0.36
CA LYS A 132 -11.45 16.24 -0.50
C LYS A 132 -10.37 16.66 -1.48
N ASN A 133 -10.65 17.69 -2.27
CA ASN A 133 -9.63 18.30 -3.13
C ASN A 133 -8.57 18.95 -2.24
N ASP A 134 -7.31 18.67 -2.52
CA ASP A 134 -6.19 19.33 -1.84
C ASP A 134 -5.65 20.46 -2.72
N ALA A 135 -5.73 21.68 -2.20
CA ALA A 135 -5.24 22.89 -2.85
C ALA A 135 -3.71 22.99 -2.90
N LYS A 136 -2.97 22.24 -2.06
CA LYS A 136 -1.49 22.19 -2.09
C LYS A 136 -0.93 21.37 -3.26
N ALA A 137 -1.78 20.81 -4.10
CA ALA A 137 -1.39 19.98 -5.22
C ALA A 137 -0.99 20.81 -6.44
N MET A 138 0.22 21.40 -6.40
CA MET A 138 0.95 22.09 -7.49
C MET A 138 0.61 21.56 -8.90
N GLY A 139 -0.50 21.99 -9.51
CA GLY A 139 -0.99 21.52 -10.82
C GLY A 139 -1.47 20.05 -10.93
N ARG A 140 -1.24 19.21 -9.91
CA ARG A 140 -1.53 17.75 -9.93
C ARG A 140 -3.00 17.36 -9.80
N GLY A 141 -3.83 18.26 -9.25
CA GLY A 141 -5.27 18.02 -9.05
C GLY A 141 -5.53 16.81 -8.16
N VAL A 142 -5.04 16.84 -6.93
CA VAL A 142 -5.02 15.69 -6.03
C VAL A 142 -6.26 15.66 -5.14
N ARG A 143 -6.85 14.47 -5.00
CA ARG A 143 -7.90 14.20 -4.02
C ARG A 143 -7.37 13.37 -2.88
N ARG A 144 -7.43 13.89 -1.65
CA ARG A 144 -6.95 13.21 -0.44
C ARG A 144 -8.09 12.80 0.47
N MET A 145 -7.89 11.71 1.20
CA MET A 145 -8.77 11.35 2.30
C MET A 145 -8.42 12.25 3.51
N PRO A 146 -9.35 13.06 4.04
CA PRO A 146 -9.04 13.96 5.14
C PRO A 146 -8.75 13.16 6.42
N PHE A 147 -7.68 13.55 7.12
CA PHE A 147 -7.40 13.01 8.44
C PHE A 147 -8.57 13.31 9.38
N ARG A 148 -8.96 12.30 10.16
CA ARG A 148 -9.85 12.49 11.30
C ARG A 148 -9.14 13.43 12.30
N LYS A 149 -9.88 14.34 12.93
CA LYS A 149 -9.38 15.11 14.08
C LYS A 149 -8.78 14.15 15.13
N ALA A 150 -7.61 14.53 15.66
CA ALA A 150 -6.94 13.78 16.70
C ALA A 150 -7.89 13.56 17.89
N LEU A 151 -7.97 12.32 18.38
CA LEU A 151 -8.67 12.03 19.63
C LEU A 151 -7.70 12.11 20.80
N LYS A 152 -8.23 12.28 22.02
CA LYS A 152 -7.43 12.27 23.26
C LYS A 152 -6.53 11.03 23.37
N ARG A 153 -6.99 9.86 22.90
CA ARG A 153 -6.23 8.60 22.87
C ARG A 153 -5.12 8.51 21.82
N ASP A 154 -5.11 9.42 20.85
CA ASP A 154 -4.08 9.48 19.80
C ASP A 154 -2.88 10.33 20.25
N VAL A 155 -3.02 11.09 21.34
CA VAL A 155 -1.94 11.78 22.01
C VAL A 155 -1.23 10.73 22.87
N TRP A 156 -0.10 10.24 22.37
CA TRP A 156 0.76 9.33 23.10
C TRP A 156 2.01 10.09 23.52
N GLU A 157 2.26 10.12 24.82
CA GLU A 157 3.51 10.60 25.39
C GLU A 157 4.43 9.41 25.62
N GLN A 158 5.67 9.52 25.14
CA GLN A 158 6.67 8.46 25.25
C GLN A 158 7.03 8.27 26.72
N SER A 159 6.88 7.04 27.23
CA SER A 159 7.33 6.71 28.58
C SER A 159 8.85 6.84 28.68
N GLU A 160 9.36 7.08 29.90
CA GLU A 160 10.81 7.17 30.13
C GLU A 160 11.57 5.92 29.67
N ALA A 161 10.97 4.74 29.85
CA ALA A 161 11.50 3.48 29.32
C ALA A 161 11.55 3.45 27.78
N ALA A 162 10.54 4.00 27.09
CA ALA A 162 10.58 4.08 25.63
C ALA A 162 11.61 5.11 25.14
N LYS A 163 11.88 6.18 25.90
CA LYS A 163 12.96 7.14 25.60
C LYS A 163 14.34 6.50 25.77
N SER A 164 14.54 5.72 26.83
CA SER A 164 15.82 5.02 27.07
C SER A 164 16.12 4.00 25.98
N VAL A 165 15.11 3.23 25.55
CA VAL A 165 15.22 2.32 24.40
C VAL A 165 15.56 3.12 23.13
N GLY A 166 14.88 4.25 22.88
CA GLY A 166 15.20 5.12 21.74
C GLY A 166 16.67 5.58 21.73
N ALA A 167 17.18 6.03 22.88
CA ALA A 167 18.58 6.44 23.02
C ALA A 167 19.56 5.28 22.80
N GLN A 168 19.23 4.06 23.23
CA GLN A 168 20.02 2.86 22.96
C GLN A 168 20.08 2.56 21.45
N TRP A 169 18.95 2.61 20.76
CA TRP A 169 18.88 2.41 19.31
C TRP A 169 19.63 3.51 18.54
N ASP A 170 19.55 4.76 18.98
CA ASP A 170 20.30 5.86 18.36
C ASP A 170 21.81 5.72 18.57
N ALA A 171 22.26 5.23 19.73
CA ALA A 171 23.65 4.92 19.99
C ALA A 171 24.15 3.74 19.12
N ALA A 172 23.35 2.69 18.97
CA ALA A 172 23.65 1.57 18.08
C ALA A 172 23.69 1.99 16.61
N ARG A 173 22.73 2.82 16.16
CA ARG A 173 22.69 3.35 14.79
C ARG A 173 23.88 4.25 14.50
N ARG A 174 24.29 5.10 15.45
CA ARG A 174 25.47 5.98 15.31
C ARG A 174 26.80 5.21 15.26
N LYS A 175 26.87 4.01 15.83
CA LYS A 175 28.06 3.14 15.70
C LYS A 175 28.24 2.54 14.29
N GLY A 176 27.25 2.63 13.40
CA GLY A 176 27.38 2.14 12.03
C GLY A 176 27.60 0.62 11.92
N GLY A 177 27.85 0.14 10.70
CA GLY A 177 27.95 -1.29 10.35
C GLY A 177 29.16 -2.06 10.90
N GLU A 178 29.95 -1.49 11.82
CA GLU A 178 31.12 -2.15 12.40
C GLU A 178 30.78 -3.42 13.18
N THR A 179 29.56 -3.55 13.71
CA THR A 179 29.15 -4.76 14.45
C THR A 179 28.71 -5.91 13.55
N SER A 180 28.37 -5.65 12.29
CA SER A 180 27.78 -6.68 11.41
C SER A 180 28.81 -7.47 10.61
N PHE A 181 30.02 -6.94 10.42
CA PHE A 181 31.08 -7.56 9.60
C PHE A 181 32.37 -7.86 10.37
N ALA A 182 32.43 -7.60 11.68
CA ALA A 182 33.65 -7.84 12.47
C ALA A 182 33.98 -9.34 12.66
N ASN A 183 33.01 -10.24 12.45
CA ASN A 183 33.18 -11.68 12.63
C ASN A 183 33.18 -12.47 11.31
N ASP A 184 33.19 -11.81 10.16
CA ASP A 184 33.38 -12.49 8.89
C ASP A 184 34.88 -12.75 8.74
N THR A 185 35.35 -13.89 9.26
CA THR A 185 36.66 -14.45 8.88
C THR A 185 36.67 -14.63 7.38
N GLU A 186 37.34 -13.73 6.66
CA GLU A 186 37.62 -13.87 5.24
C GLU A 186 38.29 -15.22 5.01
N THR A 187 37.60 -16.14 4.34
CA THR A 187 38.23 -17.36 3.80
C THR A 187 39.30 -16.90 2.82
N SER A 188 40.55 -17.30 3.05
CA SER A 188 41.70 -16.94 2.21
C SER A 188 41.45 -17.36 0.76
N LYS A 189 41.79 -16.45 -0.18
CA LYS A 189 41.55 -16.58 -1.63
C LYS A 189 42.12 -17.85 -2.28
N ASP A 190 42.99 -18.59 -1.61
CA ASP A 190 43.65 -19.77 -2.16
C ASP A 190 42.76 -21.02 -2.24
N GLU A 191 41.67 -21.10 -1.47
CA GLU A 191 40.75 -22.26 -1.52
C GLU A 191 39.73 -22.20 -2.67
N GLN A 192 39.48 -21.02 -3.25
CA GLN A 192 38.50 -20.87 -4.34
C GLN A 192 39.04 -21.32 -5.71
N SER A 193 40.37 -21.38 -5.91
CA SER A 193 40.93 -21.83 -7.20
C SER A 193 40.96 -23.34 -7.38
N GLU A 194 40.95 -24.13 -6.29
CA GLU A 194 41.03 -25.59 -6.38
C GLU A 194 39.67 -26.24 -6.72
N HIS A 195 38.56 -25.62 -6.28
CA HIS A 195 37.21 -26.13 -6.54
C HIS A 195 36.62 -25.75 -7.91
N ALA A 196 37.24 -24.83 -8.65
CA ALA A 196 36.74 -24.40 -9.96
C ALA A 196 37.21 -25.28 -11.14
N ILE A 197 38.10 -26.26 -10.92
CA ILE A 197 38.64 -27.13 -11.99
C ILE A 197 38.06 -28.56 -11.96
N SER A 198 37.18 -28.89 -11.02
CA SER A 198 36.50 -30.20 -10.99
C SER A 198 34.98 -30.05 -10.91
N SER A 199 34.33 -29.78 -12.05
CA SER A 199 32.96 -30.19 -12.43
C SER A 199 32.67 -29.78 -13.87
#